data_AF-A0A6L4AEX6-F1
#
_entry.id   AF-A0A6L4AEX6-F1
#
_cell.length_a   1.000
_cell.length_b   1.000
_cell.length_c   1.000
_cell.angle_alpha   90.00
_cell.angle_beta   90.00
_cell.angle_gamma   90.00
#
_symmetry.space_group_name_H-M   'P 1'
#
loop_
_entity.id
_entity.type
_entity.pdbx_description
1 polymer ?
#
loop_
_entity_poly.entity_id
_entity_poly.type
_entity_poly.pdbx_seq_one_letter_code
_entity_poly.pdbx_strand_id
1 'polypeptide(L)'
;MPVSPESSSSDLTVERDAALARLAALPQAAHLPPETRRQWLDHQLERLREESAGLAGRGSSLALDRQIERLSGFGASEIGVLVGERRGEYSPFTTAREICAAKLLRALPAPPTGPMQRGVELEPHARHLFLRHSGARPLPDLLQAVVAHRPRDHGWLLATPDDLVTLNSRTLVVDYKAPAEPPTAVSLEHACQLHQAALVAEDRGIRIEGLVLVALNLREWTVDTFLVDRDPALDAEILAAGQHYWRDWVLQGELPPWPQRDAASRALALADLSPAAKAELERAALGYVRLDILAKQARELAARARDQLAGLAAEHGLRESVLVAPVNLSRASTWDAAAIAARLPDPVPPELTRPKWDAEMLVRQVRALGGDPTPALLDRALDLDQAADWLIAHHHVPAESLQRIEYTVAVSRRKPDQVLTEPVRDAARTAAHAFAAPGP
;
A
#
# COMPACT_ATOMS: atom_id res chain seq x y z
N MET A 1 -16.48 43.34 29.22
CA MET A 1 -15.01 43.16 29.29
C MET A 1 -14.75 41.66 29.37
N PRO A 2 -14.13 41.03 28.36
CA PRO A 2 -13.67 39.65 28.50
C PRO A 2 -12.47 39.61 29.43
N VAL A 3 -12.43 38.62 30.33
CA VAL A 3 -11.29 38.38 31.22
C VAL A 3 -10.26 37.55 30.44
N SER A 4 -9.00 37.99 30.43
CA SER A 4 -7.90 37.27 29.79
C SER A 4 -7.64 35.92 30.47
N PRO A 5 -7.40 34.82 29.73
CA PRO A 5 -6.91 33.58 30.31
C PRO A 5 -5.38 33.62 30.46
N GLU A 6 -4.89 34.26 31.54
CA GLU A 6 -3.50 34.06 32.01
C GLU A 6 -3.41 32.76 32.80
N SER A 7 -3.30 31.60 32.13
CA SER A 7 -2.91 30.32 32.78
C SER A 7 -2.51 29.22 31.77
N SER A 8 -1.26 29.22 31.31
CA SER A 8 -0.69 28.08 30.56
C SER A 8 0.85 27.99 30.55
N SER A 9 1.53 28.59 31.54
CA SER A 9 3.01 28.61 31.61
C SER A 9 3.60 27.70 32.72
N SER A 10 2.83 27.37 33.76
CA SER A 10 3.32 26.66 34.94
C SER A 10 3.64 25.17 34.72
N ASP A 11 2.82 24.46 33.94
CA ASP A 11 2.93 22.99 33.84
C ASP A 11 4.20 22.55 33.11
N LEU A 12 4.56 23.24 32.02
CA LEU A 12 5.74 22.92 31.21
C LEU A 12 7.07 23.09 31.98
N THR A 13 7.12 23.88 33.04
CA THR A 13 8.35 24.10 33.81
C THR A 13 8.66 22.89 34.69
N VAL A 14 7.65 22.33 35.36
CA VAL A 14 7.78 21.15 36.21
C VAL A 14 8.13 19.90 35.38
N GLU A 15 7.50 19.74 34.21
CA GLU A 15 7.84 18.66 33.28
C GLU A 15 9.26 18.79 32.72
N ARG A 16 9.71 20.02 32.41
CA ARG A 16 11.06 20.28 31.90
C ARG A 16 12.15 19.89 32.89
N ASP A 17 12.01 20.27 34.16
CA ASP A 17 13.00 19.95 35.19
C ASP A 17 13.03 18.44 35.48
N ALA A 18 11.86 17.77 35.48
CA ALA A 18 11.78 16.31 35.57
C ALA A 18 12.47 15.62 34.37
N ALA A 19 12.26 16.11 33.15
CA ALA A 19 12.92 15.60 31.95
C ALA A 19 14.45 15.81 31.99
N LEU A 20 14.94 16.97 32.46
CA LEU A 20 16.37 17.21 32.65
C LEU A 20 16.98 16.31 33.72
N ALA A 21 16.25 16.02 34.81
CA ALA A 21 16.67 15.06 35.83
C ALA A 21 16.75 13.63 35.28
N ARG A 22 15.79 13.20 34.46
CA ARG A 22 15.84 11.89 33.75
C ARG A 22 17.03 11.82 32.79
N LEU A 23 17.29 12.87 32.01
CA LEU A 23 18.47 12.97 31.14
C LEU A 23 19.79 12.96 31.93
N ALA A 24 19.80 13.49 33.15
CA ALA A 24 20.94 13.43 34.08
C ALA A 24 21.16 12.03 34.69
N ALA A 25 20.13 11.19 34.72
CA ALA A 25 20.16 9.83 35.25
C ALA A 25 20.45 8.74 34.18
N LEU A 26 20.68 9.13 32.92
CA LEU A 26 21.05 8.19 31.86
C LEU A 26 22.41 7.53 32.14
N PRO A 27 22.62 6.25 31.78
CA PRO A 27 23.89 5.55 32.03
C PRO A 27 25.13 6.28 31.47
N GLN A 28 24.98 6.95 30.33
CA GLN A 28 26.02 7.73 29.65
C GLN A 28 26.08 9.21 30.08
N ALA A 29 25.35 9.64 31.12
CA ALA A 29 25.19 11.05 31.48
C ALA A 29 26.50 11.80 31.81
N ALA A 30 27.56 11.08 32.21
CA ALA A 30 28.91 11.63 32.36
C ALA A 30 29.45 12.28 31.07
N HIS A 31 28.99 11.80 29.91
CA HIS A 31 29.36 12.29 28.57
C HIS A 31 28.29 13.21 27.95
N LEU A 32 27.27 13.60 28.73
CA LEU A 32 26.18 14.49 28.30
C LEU A 32 26.27 15.83 29.06
N PRO A 33 26.95 16.86 28.52
CA PRO A 33 26.99 18.19 29.12
C PRO A 33 25.58 18.72 29.42
N PRO A 34 25.37 19.49 30.50
CA PRO A 34 24.07 20.08 30.82
C PRO A 34 23.49 20.88 29.65
N GLU A 35 24.35 21.56 28.88
CA GLU A 35 23.97 22.31 27.70
C GLU A 35 23.40 21.43 26.59
N THR A 36 24.07 20.33 26.24
CA THR A 36 23.59 19.35 25.24
C THR A 36 22.25 18.74 25.64
N ARG A 37 22.05 18.45 26.93
CA ARG A 37 20.76 17.97 27.47
C ARG A 37 19.65 19.01 27.33
N ARG A 38 19.93 20.29 27.59
CA ARG A 38 18.97 21.38 27.37
C ARG A 38 18.61 21.52 25.89
N GLN A 39 19.61 21.63 25.01
CA GLN A 39 19.41 21.78 23.56
C GLN A 39 18.57 20.63 22.95
N TRP A 40 18.84 19.38 23.35
CA TRP A 40 18.04 18.25 22.90
C TRP A 40 16.60 18.30 23.41
N LEU A 41 16.40 18.66 24.69
CA LEU A 41 15.07 18.79 25.28
C LEU A 41 14.27 19.93 24.65
N ASP A 42 14.89 21.07 24.40
CA ASP A 42 14.29 22.20 23.69
C ASP A 42 13.82 21.79 22.28
N HIS A 43 14.65 21.06 21.53
CA HIS A 43 14.28 20.50 20.22
C HIS A 43 13.10 19.52 20.30
N GLN A 44 13.03 18.66 21.34
CA GLN A 44 11.88 17.77 21.52
C GLN A 44 10.59 18.50 21.91
N LEU A 45 10.69 19.49 22.80
CA LEU A 45 9.53 20.30 23.22
C LEU A 45 8.98 21.13 22.06
N GLU A 46 9.84 21.69 21.21
CA GLU A 46 9.39 22.45 20.05
C GLU A 46 8.71 21.55 19.01
N ARG A 47 9.28 20.37 18.69
CA ARG A 47 8.61 19.39 17.80
C ARG A 47 7.22 19.02 18.32
N LEU A 48 7.09 18.74 19.62
CA LEU A 48 5.81 18.38 20.26
C LEU A 48 4.79 19.53 20.20
N ARG A 49 5.23 20.79 20.25
CA ARG A 49 4.36 21.96 20.04
C ARG A 49 3.90 22.09 18.59
N GLU A 50 4.80 21.93 17.62
CA GLU A 50 4.48 21.98 16.18
C GLU A 50 3.48 20.87 15.77
N GLU A 51 3.65 19.67 16.31
CA GLU A 51 2.74 18.52 16.15
C GLU A 51 1.37 18.81 16.80
N SER A 52 1.36 19.37 18.03
CA SER A 52 0.12 19.74 18.74
C SER A 52 -0.64 20.91 18.07
N ALA A 53 0.08 21.83 17.42
CA ALA A 53 -0.49 22.95 16.69
C ALA A 53 -1.07 22.57 15.31
N GLY A 54 -0.91 21.31 14.88
CA GLY A 54 -1.47 20.79 13.63
C GLY A 54 -0.78 21.25 12.35
N LEU A 55 0.41 21.86 12.46
CA LEU A 55 1.24 22.25 11.30
C LEU A 55 2.11 21.08 10.82
N ALA A 56 2.54 20.20 11.72
CA ALA A 56 2.95 18.85 11.37
C ALA A 56 1.72 17.93 11.38
N GLY A 57 1.48 17.21 10.28
CA GLY A 57 0.41 16.21 10.20
C GLY A 57 0.56 15.12 11.26
N ARG A 58 -0.53 14.39 11.55
CA ARG A 58 -0.73 13.46 12.68
C ARG A 58 0.23 12.24 12.73
N GLY A 59 1.54 12.46 12.74
CA GLY A 59 2.54 11.44 13.03
C GLY A 59 2.58 11.12 14.52
N SER A 60 2.79 9.85 14.87
CA SER A 60 2.88 9.42 16.27
C SER A 60 4.21 9.86 16.87
N SER A 61 4.25 11.08 17.40
CA SER A 61 5.31 11.47 18.32
C SER A 61 5.23 10.57 19.55
N LEU A 62 6.24 9.73 19.75
CA LEU A 62 6.43 9.06 21.04
C LEU A 62 6.52 10.15 22.11
N ALA A 63 5.73 10.00 23.18
CA ALA A 63 5.77 10.90 24.33
C ALA A 63 7.21 11.13 24.81
N LEU A 64 7.50 12.35 25.30
CA LEU A 64 8.84 12.77 25.71
C LEU A 64 9.52 11.76 26.63
N ASP A 65 8.78 11.19 27.57
CA ASP A 65 9.23 10.13 28.49
C ASP A 65 9.78 8.90 27.76
N ARG A 66 9.07 8.41 26.73
CA ARG A 66 9.50 7.28 25.90
C ARG A 66 10.72 7.64 25.05
N GLN A 67 10.82 8.87 24.56
CA GLN A 67 12.02 9.34 23.85
C GLN A 67 13.25 9.33 24.79
N ILE A 68 13.09 9.79 26.03
CA ILE A 68 14.16 9.75 27.04
C ILE A 68 14.52 8.31 27.42
N GLU A 69 13.54 7.42 27.59
CA GLU A 69 13.79 6.00 27.85
C GLU A 69 14.59 5.33 26.72
N ARG A 70 14.28 5.64 25.46
CA ARG A 70 15.02 5.12 24.29
C ARG A 70 16.48 5.59 24.22
N LEU A 71 16.89 6.59 24.99
CA LEU A 71 18.31 6.97 25.12
C LEU A 71 19.09 6.05 26.06
N SER A 72 18.42 5.27 26.92
CA SER A 72 19.08 4.40 27.91
C SER A 72 19.57 3.05 27.39
N GLY A 73 19.41 2.79 26.09
CA GLY A 73 19.78 1.53 25.43
C GLY A 73 19.46 1.52 23.94
N PHE A 74 19.54 0.35 23.31
CA PHE A 74 19.18 0.13 21.91
C PHE A 74 17.80 -0.52 21.79
N GLY A 75 16.96 0.05 20.92
CA GLY A 75 15.65 -0.50 20.60
C GLY A 75 15.73 -1.64 19.57
N ALA A 76 14.68 -2.46 19.54
CA ALA A 76 14.57 -3.58 18.60
C ALA A 76 14.60 -3.14 17.11
N SER A 77 14.25 -1.89 16.80
CA SER A 77 14.38 -1.29 15.46
C SER A 77 15.81 -0.84 15.11
N GLU A 78 16.73 -0.79 16.06
CA GLU A 78 18.10 -0.28 15.91
C GLU A 78 19.12 -1.43 15.86
N ILE A 79 18.87 -2.49 16.65
CA ILE A 79 19.78 -3.64 16.79
C ILE A 79 20.06 -4.37 15.47
N GLY A 80 19.09 -4.39 14.55
CA GLY A 80 19.26 -4.98 13.21
C GLY A 80 20.41 -4.36 12.43
N VAL A 81 20.53 -3.04 12.49
CA VAL A 81 21.64 -2.29 11.87
C VAL A 81 22.96 -2.60 12.57
N LEU A 82 22.96 -2.71 13.91
CA LEU A 82 24.16 -3.02 14.69
C LEU A 82 24.69 -4.43 14.40
N VAL A 83 23.81 -5.43 14.30
CA VAL A 83 24.17 -6.80 13.90
C VAL A 83 24.65 -6.83 12.45
N GLY A 84 23.91 -6.18 11.54
CA GLY A 84 24.27 -6.07 10.12
C GLY A 84 25.65 -5.45 9.91
N GLU A 85 25.95 -4.32 10.55
CA GLU A 85 27.25 -3.65 10.42
C GLU A 85 28.41 -4.52 10.95
N ARG A 86 28.20 -5.28 12.03
CA ARG A 86 29.19 -6.27 12.52
C ARG A 86 29.37 -7.47 11.59
N ARG A 87 28.38 -7.77 10.73
CA ARG A 87 28.48 -8.76 9.63
C ARG A 87 29.09 -8.16 8.35
N GLY A 88 29.45 -6.88 8.34
CA GLY A 88 29.90 -6.17 7.13
C GLY A 88 28.79 -5.81 6.15
N GLU A 89 27.52 -5.88 6.58
CA GLU A 89 26.36 -5.48 5.79
C GLU A 89 26.12 -3.97 5.86
N TYR A 90 25.38 -3.46 4.87
CA TYR A 90 25.04 -2.04 4.75
C TYR A 90 23.53 -1.84 4.92
N SER A 91 23.14 -1.01 5.88
CA SER A 91 21.77 -0.51 5.96
C SER A 91 21.66 0.81 5.18
N PRO A 92 20.67 0.98 4.29
CA PRO A 92 20.50 2.20 3.50
C PRO A 92 19.92 3.37 4.31
N PHE A 93 19.48 3.13 5.55
CA PHE A 93 18.75 4.11 6.35
C PHE A 93 19.60 4.78 7.45
N THR A 94 20.55 4.05 8.05
CA THR A 94 21.45 4.59 9.09
C THR A 94 22.66 3.67 9.32
N THR A 95 23.58 4.07 10.20
CA THR A 95 24.80 3.35 10.60
C THR A 95 24.87 3.21 12.13
N ALA A 96 25.67 2.27 12.63
CA ALA A 96 25.89 2.14 14.08
C ALA A 96 26.48 3.42 14.69
N ARG A 97 27.28 4.16 13.92
CA ARG A 97 27.84 5.47 14.29
C ARG A 97 26.75 6.51 14.54
N GLU A 98 25.76 6.61 13.67
CA GLU A 98 24.64 7.54 13.81
C GLU A 98 23.71 7.14 14.96
N ILE A 99 23.45 5.83 15.13
CA ILE A 99 22.69 5.30 16.27
C ILE A 99 23.40 5.68 17.59
N CYS A 100 24.71 5.45 17.70
CA CYS A 100 25.49 5.86 18.88
C CYS A 100 25.50 7.38 19.08
N ALA A 101 25.56 8.17 17.99
CA ALA A 101 25.48 9.63 18.06
C ALA A 101 24.14 10.14 18.59
N ALA A 102 23.04 9.47 18.25
CA ALA A 102 21.71 9.76 18.81
C ALA A 102 21.66 9.45 20.33
N LYS A 103 22.21 8.31 20.79
CA LYS A 103 22.30 7.99 22.24
C LYS A 103 23.16 8.99 23.01
N LEU A 104 24.16 9.58 22.37
CA LEU A 104 25.04 10.60 22.93
C LEU A 104 24.54 12.04 22.75
N LEU A 105 23.31 12.24 22.27
CA LEU A 105 22.71 13.56 21.99
C LEU A 105 23.54 14.43 21.01
N ARG A 106 24.40 13.81 20.20
CA ARG A 106 25.22 14.46 19.16
C ARG A 106 24.49 14.63 17.84
N ALA A 107 23.39 13.89 17.67
CA ALA A 107 22.43 14.07 16.60
C ALA A 107 21.05 14.37 17.21
N LEU A 108 20.37 15.41 16.72
CA LEU A 108 18.98 15.68 17.06
C LEU A 108 18.06 14.73 16.27
N PRO A 109 16.95 14.23 16.85
CA PRO A 109 15.99 13.42 16.13
C PRO A 109 15.45 14.13 14.88
N ALA A 110 15.60 13.49 13.73
CA ALA A 110 15.05 13.95 12.46
C ALA A 110 13.51 13.81 12.44
N PRO A 111 12.79 14.63 11.64
CA PRO A 111 11.37 14.42 11.41
C PRO A 111 11.11 13.06 10.73
N PRO A 112 9.95 12.42 10.97
CA PRO A 112 9.64 11.13 10.37
C PRO A 112 9.51 11.24 8.85
N THR A 113 10.15 10.31 8.14
CA THR A 113 10.05 10.24 6.67
C THR A 113 8.67 9.72 6.23
N GLY A 114 8.28 9.95 4.97
CA GLY A 114 7.00 9.45 4.43
C GLY A 114 6.77 7.94 4.65
N PRO A 115 7.77 7.05 4.45
CA PRO A 115 7.66 5.63 4.83
C PRO A 115 7.40 5.39 6.32
N MET A 116 7.99 6.18 7.23
CA MET A 116 7.75 6.07 8.68
C MET A 116 6.35 6.54 9.06
N GLN A 117 5.90 7.67 8.51
CA GLN A 117 4.54 8.20 8.69
C GLN A 117 3.49 7.17 8.21
N ARG A 118 3.67 6.60 7.02
CA ARG A 118 2.80 5.54 6.49
C ARG A 118 2.80 4.29 7.39
N GLY A 119 3.96 3.91 7.94
CA GLY A 119 4.07 2.82 8.90
C GLY A 119 3.14 3.02 10.09
N VAL A 120 3.30 4.17 10.76
CA VAL A 120 2.50 4.60 11.91
C VAL A 120 0.99 4.64 11.61
N GLU A 121 0.59 5.28 10.51
CA GLU A 121 -0.83 5.45 10.18
C GLU A 121 -1.52 4.11 9.85
N LEU A 122 -0.78 3.14 9.31
CA LEU A 122 -1.32 1.87 8.81
C LEU A 122 -1.10 0.67 9.72
N GLU A 123 -0.25 0.77 10.75
CA GLU A 123 -0.05 -0.26 11.78
C GLU A 123 -1.38 -0.73 12.41
N PRO A 124 -2.34 0.15 12.80
CA PRO A 124 -3.62 -0.29 13.35
C PRO A 124 -4.47 -1.09 12.36
N HIS A 125 -4.33 -0.81 11.05
CA HIS A 125 -5.03 -1.53 9.99
C HIS A 125 -4.41 -2.91 9.75
N ALA A 126 -3.07 -3.01 9.71
CA ALA A 126 -2.35 -4.28 9.64
C ALA A 126 -2.71 -5.19 10.82
N ARG A 127 -2.69 -4.64 12.04
CA ARG A 127 -3.10 -5.30 13.28
C ARG A 127 -4.55 -5.79 13.22
N HIS A 128 -5.49 -4.92 12.85
CA HIS A 128 -6.90 -5.30 12.74
C HIS A 128 -7.10 -6.48 11.77
N LEU A 129 -6.48 -6.42 10.57
CA LEU A 129 -6.58 -7.47 9.57
C LEU A 129 -5.97 -8.78 10.08
N PHE A 130 -4.77 -8.75 10.68
CA PHE A 130 -4.13 -9.95 11.21
C PHE A 130 -4.96 -10.64 12.30
N LEU A 131 -5.41 -9.90 13.32
CA LEU A 131 -6.22 -10.46 14.40
C LEU A 131 -7.54 -11.04 13.88
N ARG A 132 -8.18 -10.37 12.92
CA ARG A 132 -9.43 -10.82 12.30
C ARG A 132 -9.27 -12.10 11.47
N HIS A 133 -8.19 -12.25 10.69
CA HIS A 133 -7.99 -13.41 9.82
C HIS A 133 -7.38 -14.62 10.54
N SER A 134 -6.51 -14.40 11.53
CA SER A 134 -5.86 -15.47 12.30
C SER A 134 -6.70 -15.98 13.48
N GLY A 135 -7.59 -15.14 14.02
CA GLY A 135 -8.25 -15.40 15.30
C GLY A 135 -7.35 -15.23 16.53
N ALA A 136 -6.13 -14.70 16.35
CA ALA A 136 -5.22 -14.38 17.44
C ALA A 136 -5.81 -13.31 18.38
N ARG A 137 -5.43 -13.36 19.66
CA ARG A 137 -5.95 -12.45 20.70
C ARG A 137 -4.79 -11.66 21.33
N PRO A 138 -4.86 -10.32 21.41
CA PRO A 138 -3.83 -9.53 22.08
C PRO A 138 -3.67 -9.85 23.57
N LEU A 139 -2.46 -9.68 24.08
CA LEU A 139 -2.05 -9.88 25.47
C LEU A 139 -1.50 -8.57 26.06
N PRO A 140 -2.35 -7.53 26.22
CA PRO A 140 -1.89 -6.16 26.52
C PRO A 140 -1.12 -6.06 27.85
N ASP A 141 -1.50 -6.83 28.87
CA ASP A 141 -0.81 -6.83 30.17
C ASP A 141 0.62 -7.39 30.07
N LEU A 142 0.82 -8.44 29.26
CA LEU A 142 2.14 -8.99 28.99
C LEU A 142 2.96 -8.04 28.11
N LEU A 143 2.35 -7.43 27.11
CA LEU A 143 2.98 -6.42 26.25
C LEU A 143 3.51 -5.25 27.10
N GLN A 144 2.68 -4.70 27.98
CA GLN A 144 3.08 -3.63 28.90
C GLN A 144 4.17 -4.10 29.89
N ALA A 145 4.12 -5.35 30.35
CA ALA A 145 5.18 -5.93 31.18
C ALA A 145 6.52 -6.05 30.46
N VAL A 146 6.54 -6.36 29.15
CA VAL A 146 7.76 -6.38 28.32
C VAL A 146 8.31 -4.96 28.10
N VAL A 147 7.44 -4.00 27.73
CA VAL A 147 7.84 -2.60 27.50
C VAL A 147 8.46 -1.95 28.75
N ALA A 148 7.91 -2.27 29.93
CA ALA A 148 8.41 -1.80 31.22
C ALA A 148 9.64 -2.56 31.73
N HIS A 149 9.97 -3.72 31.17
CA HIS A 149 11.07 -4.55 31.66
C HIS A 149 12.45 -4.04 31.22
N ARG A 150 13.45 -4.25 32.06
CA ARG A 150 14.86 -3.96 31.77
C ARG A 150 15.69 -5.17 32.22
N PRO A 151 16.26 -5.96 31.29
CA PRO A 151 17.08 -7.10 31.63
C PRO A 151 18.29 -6.71 32.48
N ARG A 152 18.57 -7.48 33.53
CA ARG A 152 19.59 -7.12 34.52
C ARG A 152 21.00 -7.15 33.95
N ASP A 153 21.31 -8.20 33.21
CA ASP A 153 22.65 -8.42 32.64
C ASP A 153 22.86 -7.63 31.34
N HIS A 154 21.78 -7.14 30.74
CA HIS A 154 21.75 -6.39 29.49
C HIS A 154 20.86 -5.14 29.62
N GLY A 155 21.21 -4.23 30.54
CA GLY A 155 20.42 -3.02 30.82
C GLY A 155 20.21 -2.07 29.62
N TRP A 156 20.97 -2.26 28.53
CA TRP A 156 20.79 -1.56 27.26
C TRP A 156 19.73 -2.20 26.34
N LEU A 157 19.24 -3.40 26.64
CA LEU A 157 18.34 -4.16 25.77
C LEU A 157 16.90 -3.65 25.95
N LEU A 158 16.41 -2.85 25.00
CA LEU A 158 15.08 -2.23 25.05
C LEU A 158 14.13 -2.87 24.02
N ALA A 159 12.97 -3.34 24.46
CA ALA A 159 11.93 -3.83 23.57
C ALA A 159 10.68 -2.94 23.60
N THR A 160 10.08 -2.76 22.43
CA THR A 160 8.74 -2.18 22.27
C THR A 160 8.11 -2.90 21.08
N PRO A 161 7.69 -4.17 21.23
CA PRO A 161 7.00 -4.88 20.17
C PRO A 161 5.62 -4.27 19.93
N ASP A 162 5.09 -4.42 18.73
CA ASP A 162 3.79 -3.84 18.35
C ASP A 162 2.64 -4.67 18.96
N ASP A 163 2.84 -5.99 19.10
CA ASP A 163 1.93 -6.88 19.81
C ASP A 163 2.64 -8.02 20.54
N LEU A 164 1.97 -8.50 21.60
CA LEU A 164 2.04 -9.89 22.01
C LEU A 164 0.65 -10.49 21.83
N VAL A 165 0.55 -11.65 21.19
CA VAL A 165 -0.74 -12.32 20.97
C VAL A 165 -0.71 -13.76 21.45
N THR A 166 -1.87 -14.32 21.77
CA THR A 166 -2.07 -15.77 21.84
C THR A 166 -2.80 -16.28 20.61
N LEU A 167 -2.28 -17.36 20.01
CA LEU A 167 -2.89 -18.09 18.91
C LEU A 167 -2.71 -19.60 19.16
N ASN A 168 -3.80 -20.36 19.18
CA ASN A 168 -3.79 -21.79 19.52
C ASN A 168 -3.02 -22.10 20.83
N SER A 169 -3.25 -21.29 21.86
CA SER A 169 -2.59 -21.32 23.17
C SER A 169 -1.07 -21.03 23.16
N ARG A 170 -0.48 -20.67 22.02
CA ARG A 170 0.93 -20.24 21.92
C ARG A 170 1.04 -18.73 22.02
N THR A 171 2.02 -18.24 22.78
CA THR A 171 2.35 -16.82 22.87
C THR A 171 3.30 -16.42 21.74
N LEU A 172 2.95 -15.41 20.96
CA LEU A 172 3.72 -14.94 19.80
C LEU A 172 4.10 -13.47 19.95
N VAL A 173 5.32 -13.12 19.54
CA VAL A 173 5.71 -11.73 19.29
C VAL A 173 5.30 -11.36 17.87
N VAL A 174 4.64 -10.22 17.71
CA VAL A 174 4.19 -9.73 16.39
C VAL A 174 4.74 -8.33 16.13
N ASP A 175 5.21 -8.14 14.90
CA ASP A 175 5.67 -6.87 14.34
C ASP A 175 4.88 -6.58 13.06
N TYR A 176 4.29 -5.39 12.96
CA TYR A 176 3.41 -4.98 11.87
C TYR A 176 4.12 -3.96 10.97
N LYS A 177 4.27 -4.27 9.68
CA LYS A 177 4.88 -3.36 8.69
C LYS A 177 3.87 -2.95 7.62
N ALA A 178 3.92 -1.68 7.22
CA ALA A 178 3.21 -1.15 6.05
C ALA A 178 4.20 -0.68 4.96
N PRO A 179 4.87 -1.61 4.26
CA PRO A 179 5.81 -1.28 3.21
C PRO A 179 5.08 -0.72 1.97
N ALA A 180 5.84 -0.14 1.04
CA ALA A 180 5.28 0.32 -0.24
C ALA A 180 4.96 -0.86 -1.17
N GLU A 181 5.75 -1.94 -1.07
CA GLU A 181 5.57 -3.20 -1.78
C GLU A 181 5.69 -4.34 -0.76
N PRO A 182 4.86 -5.42 -0.85
CA PRO A 182 4.96 -6.56 0.05
C PRO A 182 6.36 -7.22 -0.02
N PRO A 183 6.97 -7.58 1.13
CA PRO A 183 8.26 -8.24 1.15
C PRO A 183 8.11 -9.70 0.69
N THR A 184 9.11 -10.24 0.00
CA THR A 184 9.15 -11.66 -0.38
C THR A 184 9.81 -12.54 0.68
N ALA A 185 10.55 -11.94 1.61
CA ALA A 185 11.24 -12.60 2.71
C ALA A 185 11.44 -11.63 3.89
N VAL A 186 11.68 -12.17 5.08
CA VAL A 186 12.03 -11.39 6.28
C VAL A 186 13.48 -10.92 6.17
N SER A 187 13.73 -9.62 6.37
CA SER A 187 15.07 -9.05 6.40
C SER A 187 15.78 -9.37 7.73
N LEU A 188 17.11 -9.33 7.74
CA LEU A 188 17.89 -9.43 8.98
C LEU A 188 17.43 -8.40 10.03
N GLU A 189 17.15 -7.17 9.62
CA GLU A 189 16.68 -6.12 10.53
C GLU A 189 15.36 -6.49 11.23
N HIS A 190 14.38 -7.02 10.50
CA HIS A 190 13.10 -7.46 11.05
C HIS A 190 13.22 -8.74 11.90
N ALA A 191 14.07 -9.69 11.50
CA ALA A 191 14.36 -10.88 12.31
C ALA A 191 14.98 -10.48 13.65
N CYS A 192 15.99 -9.60 13.64
CA CYS A 192 16.60 -9.06 14.85
C CYS A 192 15.60 -8.31 15.74
N GLN A 193 14.66 -7.55 15.14
CA GLN A 193 13.62 -6.84 15.89
C GLN A 193 12.72 -7.81 16.68
N LEU A 194 12.23 -8.88 16.04
CA LEU A 194 11.41 -9.90 16.69
C LEU A 194 12.18 -10.68 17.76
N HIS A 195 13.43 -11.05 17.47
CA HIS A 195 14.31 -11.75 18.42
C HIS A 195 14.61 -10.93 19.67
N GLN A 196 14.95 -9.64 19.52
CA GLN A 196 15.22 -8.76 20.67
C GLN A 196 13.98 -8.61 21.56
N ALA A 197 12.78 -8.49 20.96
CA ALA A 197 11.54 -8.45 21.73
C ALA A 197 11.29 -9.77 22.49
N ALA A 198 11.60 -10.92 21.89
CA ALA A 198 11.52 -12.22 22.55
C ALA A 198 12.53 -12.37 23.70
N LEU A 199 13.78 -11.94 23.52
CA LEU A 199 14.80 -11.96 24.58
C LEU A 199 14.38 -11.16 25.82
N VAL A 200 13.81 -9.96 25.63
CA VAL A 200 13.29 -9.16 26.77
C VAL A 200 12.06 -9.80 27.41
N ALA A 201 11.19 -10.46 26.64
CA ALA A 201 10.05 -11.19 27.17
C ALA A 201 10.46 -12.43 27.98
N GLU A 202 11.42 -13.20 27.48
CA GLU A 202 11.92 -14.42 28.11
C GLU A 202 12.68 -14.11 29.40
N ASP A 203 13.51 -13.06 29.44
CA ASP A 203 14.15 -12.56 30.67
C ASP A 203 13.12 -12.08 31.72
N ARG A 204 11.97 -11.55 31.26
CA ARG A 204 10.83 -11.22 32.13
C ARG A 204 10.09 -12.44 32.66
N GLY A 205 10.39 -13.65 32.17
CA GLY A 205 9.72 -14.91 32.49
C GLY A 205 8.50 -15.22 31.62
N ILE A 206 8.32 -14.51 30.49
CA ILE A 206 7.24 -14.74 29.53
C ILE A 206 7.76 -15.66 28.43
N ARG A 207 7.25 -16.89 28.38
CA ARG A 207 7.59 -17.86 27.31
C ARG A 207 7.04 -17.37 25.96
N ILE A 208 7.93 -17.24 24.98
CA ILE A 208 7.59 -16.98 23.58
C ILE A 208 7.70 -18.29 22.79
N GLU A 209 6.74 -18.54 21.90
CA GLU A 209 6.62 -19.80 21.14
C GLU A 209 6.53 -19.59 19.63
N GLY A 210 6.71 -18.35 19.18
CA GLY A 210 6.83 -17.99 17.77
C GLY A 210 7.02 -16.48 17.57
N LEU A 211 7.65 -16.15 16.46
CA LEU A 211 7.96 -14.80 16.03
C LEU A 211 7.27 -14.57 14.68
N VAL A 212 6.56 -13.45 14.53
CA VAL A 212 5.71 -13.21 13.36
C VAL A 212 5.91 -11.80 12.82
N LEU A 213 6.36 -11.70 11.56
CA LEU A 213 6.29 -10.46 10.80
C LEU A 213 4.96 -10.44 10.02
N VAL A 214 4.22 -9.35 10.12
CA VAL A 214 2.95 -9.14 9.40
C VAL A 214 3.09 -7.92 8.50
N ALA A 215 3.05 -8.13 7.19
CA ALA A 215 3.14 -7.05 6.21
C ALA A 215 1.75 -6.72 5.64
N LEU A 216 1.35 -5.45 5.70
CA LEU A 216 0.13 -4.97 5.05
C LEU A 216 0.31 -4.91 3.54
N ASN A 217 -0.49 -5.69 2.82
CA ASN A 217 -0.56 -5.65 1.37
C ASN A 217 -1.56 -4.58 0.93
N LEU A 218 -1.06 -3.38 0.67
CA LEU A 218 -1.86 -2.22 0.29
C LEU A 218 -2.65 -2.37 -1.03
N ARG A 219 -2.22 -3.28 -1.92
CA ARG A 219 -2.89 -3.52 -3.21
C ARG A 219 -4.16 -4.35 -3.02
N GLU A 220 -4.05 -5.44 -2.27
CA GLU A 220 -5.13 -6.41 -2.06
C GLU A 220 -5.94 -6.15 -0.79
N TRP A 221 -5.49 -5.21 0.07
CA TRP A 221 -6.04 -4.91 1.39
C TRP A 221 -6.09 -6.14 2.33
N THR A 222 -5.03 -6.94 2.27
CA THR A 222 -4.80 -8.15 3.06
C THR A 222 -3.51 -8.01 3.88
N VAL A 223 -3.16 -9.04 4.66
CA VAL A 223 -1.87 -9.13 5.34
C VAL A 223 -1.13 -10.39 4.96
N ASP A 224 0.13 -10.23 4.57
CA ASP A 224 1.07 -11.32 4.33
C ASP A 224 1.79 -11.63 5.66
N THR A 225 1.80 -12.90 6.07
CA THR A 225 2.29 -13.32 7.39
C THR A 225 3.51 -14.23 7.24
N PHE A 226 4.62 -13.85 7.86
CA PHE A 226 5.89 -14.58 7.80
C PHE A 226 6.25 -15.06 9.21
N LEU A 227 6.40 -16.38 9.35
CA LEU A 227 6.96 -16.97 10.56
C LEU A 227 8.48 -16.80 10.53
N VAL A 228 9.05 -16.43 11.67
CA VAL A 228 10.50 -16.37 11.89
C VAL A 228 10.86 -17.45 12.91
N ASP A 229 11.75 -18.35 12.52
CA ASP A 229 12.24 -19.41 13.40
C ASP A 229 13.16 -18.83 14.48
N ARG A 230 13.09 -19.39 15.69
CA ARG A 230 13.96 -18.99 16.80
C ARG A 230 15.38 -19.52 16.57
N ASP A 231 16.28 -18.65 16.12
CA ASP A 231 17.72 -18.89 15.98
C ASP A 231 18.54 -18.40 17.21
N PRO A 232 19.07 -19.31 18.05
CA PRO A 232 19.93 -18.94 19.19
C PRO A 232 21.28 -18.33 18.80
N ALA A 233 21.77 -18.54 17.57
CA ALA A 233 22.98 -17.89 17.09
C ALA A 233 22.73 -16.40 16.83
N LEU A 234 21.60 -16.07 16.20
CA LEU A 234 21.16 -14.68 16.04
C LEU A 234 20.92 -13.98 17.38
N ASP A 235 20.39 -14.68 18.39
CA ASP A 235 20.26 -14.14 19.74
C ASP A 235 21.62 -13.81 20.38
N ALA A 236 22.59 -14.71 20.27
CA ALA A 236 23.95 -14.46 20.75
C ALA A 236 24.62 -13.29 20.00
N GLU A 237 24.38 -13.16 18.69
CA GLU A 237 24.87 -12.02 17.90
C GLU A 237 24.22 -10.69 18.29
N ILE A 238 22.90 -10.67 18.56
CA ILE A 238 22.15 -9.51 19.07
C ILE A 238 22.77 -9.04 20.39
N LEU A 239 22.93 -9.95 21.35
CA LEU A 239 23.52 -9.63 22.65
C LEU A 239 24.96 -9.15 22.51
N ALA A 240 25.78 -9.81 21.68
CA ALA A 240 27.16 -9.40 21.44
C ALA A 240 27.28 -8.05 20.73
N ALA A 241 26.40 -7.75 19.75
CA ALA A 241 26.41 -6.50 19.02
C ALA A 241 25.99 -5.32 19.91
N GLY A 242 24.85 -5.42 20.60
CA GLY A 242 24.41 -4.37 21.50
C GLY A 242 25.37 -4.17 22.67
N GLN A 243 25.93 -5.25 23.24
CA GLN A 243 26.96 -5.13 24.28
C GLN A 243 28.22 -4.42 23.79
N HIS A 244 28.68 -4.72 22.56
CA HIS A 244 29.81 -4.04 21.94
C HIS A 244 29.54 -2.54 21.77
N TYR A 245 28.46 -2.17 21.06
CA TYR A 245 28.16 -0.76 20.81
C TYR A 245 27.82 0.03 22.08
N TRP A 246 27.21 -0.60 23.07
CA TRP A 246 26.87 0.06 24.34
C TRP A 246 28.10 0.27 25.21
N ARG A 247 28.85 -0.80 25.52
CA ARG A 247 29.98 -0.75 26.45
C ARG A 247 31.20 -0.05 25.87
N ASP A 248 31.53 -0.36 24.61
CA ASP A 248 32.82 0.04 24.01
C ASP A 248 32.74 1.44 23.38
N TRP A 249 31.54 1.97 23.13
CA TRP A 249 31.35 3.28 22.49
C TRP A 249 30.43 4.22 23.28
N VAL A 250 29.14 3.89 23.45
CA VAL A 250 28.17 4.81 24.09
C VAL A 250 28.54 5.13 25.54
N LEU A 251 28.90 4.13 26.35
CA LEU A 251 29.33 4.33 27.74
C LEU A 251 30.73 4.96 27.88
N GLN A 252 31.50 5.07 26.80
CA GLN A 252 32.77 5.82 26.77
C GLN A 252 32.60 7.27 26.29
N GLY A 253 31.40 7.63 25.81
CA GLY A 253 31.19 8.91 25.11
C GLY A 253 31.82 8.96 23.72
N GLU A 254 32.15 7.81 23.13
CA GLU A 254 32.80 7.70 21.83
C GLU A 254 31.82 7.28 20.72
N LEU A 255 32.26 7.40 19.47
CA LEU A 255 31.49 6.99 18.31
C LEU A 255 32.28 5.92 17.55
N PRO A 256 31.67 4.78 17.18
CA PRO A 256 32.36 3.77 16.40
C PRO A 256 32.87 4.37 15.08
N PRO A 257 33.94 3.80 14.48
CA PRO A 257 34.42 4.25 13.18
C PRO A 257 33.27 4.25 12.16
N TRP A 258 33.39 5.05 11.11
CA TRP A 258 32.50 4.85 9.95
C TRP A 258 32.64 3.41 9.47
N PRO A 259 31.53 2.74 9.09
CA PRO A 259 31.58 1.37 8.62
C PRO A 259 32.61 1.26 7.51
N GLN A 260 33.66 0.46 7.76
CA GLN A 260 34.63 0.15 6.75
C GLN A 260 33.91 -0.69 5.71
N ARG A 261 33.57 -0.04 4.59
CA ARG A 261 33.12 -0.72 3.38
C ARG A 261 34.26 -1.61 2.93
N ASP A 262 34.24 -2.85 3.39
CA ASP A 262 35.23 -3.83 3.02
C ASP A 262 35.14 -4.02 1.50
N ALA A 263 36.16 -3.52 0.80
CA ALA A 263 36.18 -3.47 -0.65
C ALA A 263 36.16 -4.87 -1.27
N ALA A 264 36.48 -5.91 -0.50
CA ALA A 264 36.34 -7.29 -0.91
C ALA A 264 34.88 -7.81 -0.89
N SER A 265 34.00 -7.24 -0.07
CA SER A 265 32.82 -7.96 0.43
C SER A 265 31.52 -7.77 -0.38
N ARG A 266 31.19 -6.57 -0.87
CA ARG A 266 29.98 -6.35 -1.72
C ARG A 266 30.13 -5.32 -2.85
N ALA A 267 31.31 -4.74 -3.03
CA ALA A 267 31.61 -3.93 -4.20
C ALA A 267 32.86 -4.50 -4.88
N LEU A 268 32.68 -5.22 -5.99
CA LEU A 268 33.66 -5.07 -7.07
C LEU A 268 33.74 -3.57 -7.32
N ALA A 269 34.86 -2.93 -6.99
CA ALA A 269 35.00 -1.53 -7.34
C ALA A 269 34.85 -1.45 -8.86
N LEU A 270 34.27 -0.37 -9.38
CA LEU A 270 34.16 -0.20 -10.83
C LEU A 270 35.55 -0.19 -11.50
N ALA A 271 36.62 -0.04 -10.71
CA ALA A 271 38.02 -0.27 -11.05
C ALA A 271 38.37 -1.76 -11.34
N ASP A 272 37.85 -2.71 -10.57
CA ASP A 272 38.26 -4.13 -10.53
C ASP A 272 37.55 -5.02 -11.55
N LEU A 273 36.41 -4.55 -12.09
CA LEU A 273 35.73 -5.19 -13.20
C LEU A 273 36.66 -5.30 -14.42
N SER A 274 36.55 -6.39 -15.19
CA SER A 274 37.25 -6.47 -16.48
C SER A 274 36.75 -5.37 -17.44
N PRO A 275 37.58 -4.87 -18.38
CA PRO A 275 37.13 -3.88 -19.35
C PRO A 275 35.87 -4.29 -20.13
N ALA A 276 35.70 -5.60 -20.38
CA ALA A 276 34.50 -6.16 -20.99
C ALA A 276 33.26 -6.02 -20.08
N ALA A 277 33.37 -6.34 -18.79
CA ALA A 277 32.28 -6.21 -17.82
C ALA A 277 31.89 -4.74 -17.58
N LYS A 278 32.86 -3.82 -17.58
CA LYS A 278 32.58 -2.36 -17.54
C LYS A 278 31.82 -1.93 -18.78
N ALA A 279 32.30 -2.27 -19.97
CA ALA A 279 31.64 -1.93 -21.23
C ALA A 279 30.26 -2.59 -21.39
N GLU A 280 30.01 -3.73 -20.76
CA GLU A 280 28.68 -4.35 -20.69
C GLU A 280 27.74 -3.60 -19.74
N LEU A 281 28.20 -3.26 -18.52
CA LEU A 281 27.43 -2.47 -17.56
C LEU A 281 27.14 -1.04 -18.07
N GLU A 282 28.11 -0.39 -18.71
CA GLU A 282 27.92 0.92 -19.35
C GLU A 282 26.88 0.84 -20.48
N ARG A 283 26.94 -0.19 -21.34
CA ARG A 283 25.91 -0.40 -22.38
C ARG A 283 24.54 -0.70 -21.79
N ALA A 284 24.46 -1.50 -20.72
CA ALA A 284 23.21 -1.80 -20.03
C ALA A 284 22.62 -0.55 -19.35
N ALA A 285 23.45 0.25 -18.66
CA ALA A 285 23.04 1.49 -18.02
C ALA A 285 22.60 2.55 -19.04
N LEU A 286 23.35 2.76 -20.12
CA LEU A 286 22.97 3.64 -21.22
C LEU A 286 21.68 3.17 -21.92
N GLY A 287 21.51 1.86 -22.10
CA GLY A 287 20.28 1.26 -22.62
C GLY A 287 19.08 1.54 -21.71
N TYR A 288 19.24 1.30 -20.41
CA TYR A 288 18.21 1.56 -19.40
C TYR A 288 17.82 3.04 -19.34
N VAL A 289 18.80 3.96 -19.19
CA VAL A 289 18.55 5.41 -19.13
C VAL A 289 17.83 5.90 -20.39
N ARG A 290 18.22 5.41 -21.57
CA ARG A 290 17.56 5.74 -22.84
C ARG A 290 16.10 5.27 -22.88
N LEU A 291 15.83 4.05 -22.40
CA LEU A 291 14.47 3.51 -22.33
C LEU A 291 13.59 4.26 -21.31
N ASP A 292 14.14 4.62 -20.15
CA ASP A 292 13.44 5.38 -19.11
C ASP A 292 13.10 6.81 -19.57
N ILE A 293 14.01 7.50 -20.26
CA ILE A 293 13.73 8.82 -20.86
C ILE A 293 12.61 8.72 -21.91
N LEU A 294 12.66 7.72 -22.79
CA LEU A 294 11.61 7.49 -23.79
C LEU A 294 10.26 7.16 -23.15
N ALA A 295 10.23 6.35 -22.08
CA ALA A 295 9.02 6.03 -21.34
C ALA A 295 8.41 7.28 -20.66
N LYS A 296 9.23 8.18 -20.13
CA LYS A 296 8.79 9.46 -19.55
C LYS A 296 8.19 10.38 -20.62
N GLN A 297 8.87 10.55 -21.75
CA GLN A 297 8.39 11.36 -22.88
C GLN A 297 7.07 10.82 -23.48
N ALA A 298 6.94 9.50 -23.61
CA ALA A 298 5.71 8.87 -24.09
C ALA A 298 4.50 9.14 -23.17
N ARG A 299 4.70 9.12 -21.84
CA ARG A 299 3.64 9.44 -20.86
C ARG A 299 3.16 10.89 -20.98
N GLU A 300 4.06 11.86 -21.12
CA GLU A 300 3.67 13.27 -21.28
C GLU A 300 2.88 13.54 -22.56
N LEU A 301 3.24 12.87 -23.66
CA LEU A 301 2.53 12.99 -24.94
C LEU A 301 1.14 12.36 -24.86
N ALA A 302 1.02 11.18 -24.24
CA ALA A 302 -0.27 10.52 -24.02
C ALA A 302 -1.21 11.34 -23.11
N ALA A 303 -0.67 11.97 -22.06
CA ALA A 303 -1.44 12.85 -21.18
C ALA A 303 -2.01 14.06 -21.94
N ARG A 304 -1.18 14.77 -22.71
CA ARG A 304 -1.61 15.92 -23.52
C ARG A 304 -2.69 15.54 -24.54
N ALA A 305 -2.56 14.39 -25.22
CA ALA A 305 -3.54 13.94 -26.21
C ALA A 305 -4.90 13.59 -25.59
N ARG A 306 -4.91 12.99 -24.38
CA ARG A 306 -6.13 12.73 -23.61
C ARG A 306 -6.86 14.01 -23.22
N ASP A 307 -6.14 14.97 -22.66
CA ASP A 307 -6.74 16.17 -22.07
C ASP A 307 -7.39 17.04 -23.17
N GLN A 308 -6.79 17.05 -24.37
CA GLN A 308 -7.36 17.69 -25.57
C GLN A 308 -8.66 17.01 -26.06
N LEU A 309 -8.75 15.68 -26.01
CA LEU A 309 -9.94 14.90 -26.37
C LEU A 309 -11.11 15.13 -25.38
N ALA A 310 -10.79 15.24 -24.09
CA ALA A 310 -11.78 15.53 -23.05
C ALA A 310 -12.39 16.94 -23.19
N GLY A 311 -11.59 17.95 -23.53
CA GLY A 311 -12.06 19.31 -23.79
C GLY A 311 -13.09 19.38 -24.93
N LEU A 312 -12.79 18.72 -26.06
CA LEU A 312 -13.67 18.67 -27.24
C LEU A 312 -15.03 18.02 -26.93
N ALA A 313 -15.06 16.93 -26.16
CA ALA A 313 -16.32 16.27 -25.80
C ALA A 313 -17.21 17.13 -24.88
N ALA A 314 -16.60 17.98 -24.05
CA ALA A 314 -17.32 18.89 -23.16
C ALA A 314 -17.98 20.07 -23.91
N GLU A 315 -17.30 20.61 -24.93
CA GLU A 315 -17.76 21.76 -25.71
C GLU A 315 -19.00 21.43 -26.57
N HIS A 316 -19.10 20.20 -27.08
CA HIS A 316 -20.18 19.76 -27.97
C HIS A 316 -21.41 19.13 -27.27
N GLY A 317 -21.55 19.26 -25.95
CA GLY A 317 -22.68 18.69 -25.21
C GLY A 317 -22.68 17.15 -25.15
N LEU A 318 -21.64 16.49 -25.69
CA LEU A 318 -21.40 15.05 -25.64
C LEU A 318 -20.91 14.60 -24.25
N ARG A 319 -21.50 15.16 -23.17
CA ARG A 319 -21.21 14.80 -21.78
C ARG A 319 -21.56 13.35 -21.47
N GLU A 320 -22.65 12.87 -22.07
CA GLU A 320 -23.06 11.46 -22.02
C GLU A 320 -22.23 10.59 -22.98
N SER A 321 -21.23 11.18 -23.65
CA SER A 321 -20.49 10.57 -24.75
C SER A 321 -18.96 10.92 -24.81
N VAL A 322 -18.22 10.84 -23.69
CA VAL A 322 -16.80 11.28 -23.57
C VAL A 322 -15.73 10.17 -23.70
N LEU A 323 -15.14 10.02 -24.89
CA LEU A 323 -13.95 9.20 -25.09
C LEU A 323 -12.73 9.59 -24.24
N VAL A 324 -12.09 8.62 -23.59
CA VAL A 324 -10.69 8.70 -23.15
C VAL A 324 -10.01 7.34 -23.40
N ALA A 325 -9.19 7.25 -24.46
CA ALA A 325 -8.70 5.97 -24.98
C ALA A 325 -7.91 5.14 -23.94
N PRO A 326 -8.15 3.81 -23.80
CA PRO A 326 -8.92 2.92 -24.69
C PRO A 326 -10.42 2.83 -24.33
N VAL A 327 -11.22 3.85 -24.67
CA VAL A 327 -12.66 4.02 -24.49
C VAL A 327 -13.25 4.73 -25.74
N ASN A 328 -14.39 4.27 -26.29
CA ASN A 328 -15.27 5.04 -27.22
C ASN A 328 -16.47 5.52 -26.41
N LEU A 329 -17.21 6.49 -26.92
CA LEU A 329 -18.57 6.82 -26.50
C LEU A 329 -19.35 7.38 -27.71
N SER A 330 -20.65 7.08 -27.81
CA SER A 330 -21.54 7.50 -28.91
C SER A 330 -23.02 7.44 -28.48
N ARG A 331 -23.98 7.65 -29.41
CA ARG A 331 -25.44 7.76 -29.18
C ARG A 331 -26.23 6.90 -30.19
N ALA A 332 -27.29 6.20 -29.80
CA ALA A 332 -28.10 5.33 -30.67
C ALA A 332 -29.59 5.30 -30.25
N SER A 333 -30.54 5.47 -31.17
CA SER A 333 -31.98 5.41 -30.86
C SER A 333 -32.54 3.99 -31.07
N THR A 334 -33.35 3.49 -30.15
CA THR A 334 -33.98 2.15 -30.22
C THR A 334 -35.49 2.22 -29.96
N TRP A 335 -36.26 1.28 -30.49
CA TRP A 335 -37.71 1.21 -30.23
C TRP A 335 -38.01 0.87 -28.76
N ASP A 336 -38.87 1.67 -28.14
CA ASP A 336 -39.38 1.41 -26.80
C ASP A 336 -40.61 0.50 -26.89
N ALA A 337 -40.38 -0.78 -26.62
CA ALA A 337 -41.39 -1.82 -26.62
C ALA A 337 -42.58 -1.53 -25.68
N ALA A 338 -42.38 -0.81 -24.57
CA ALA A 338 -43.45 -0.47 -23.64
C ALA A 338 -44.24 0.75 -24.13
N ALA A 339 -43.57 1.75 -24.71
CA ALA A 339 -44.22 2.87 -25.38
C ALA A 339 -45.07 2.41 -26.57
N ILE A 340 -44.61 1.40 -27.31
CA ILE A 340 -45.34 0.73 -28.38
C ILE A 340 -46.51 -0.07 -27.79
N ALA A 341 -46.27 -1.03 -26.91
CA ALA A 341 -47.31 -1.92 -26.38
C ALA A 341 -48.44 -1.18 -25.63
N ALA A 342 -48.13 -0.12 -24.87
CA ALA A 342 -49.14 0.68 -24.18
C ALA A 342 -50.06 1.51 -25.11
N ARG A 343 -49.76 1.55 -26.41
CA ARG A 343 -50.53 2.26 -27.44
C ARG A 343 -51.15 1.31 -28.46
N LEU A 344 -50.82 0.01 -28.43
CA LEU A 344 -51.48 -1.03 -29.22
C LEU A 344 -52.83 -1.40 -28.59
N PRO A 345 -53.81 -1.84 -29.40
CA PRO A 345 -55.07 -2.40 -28.89
C PRO A 345 -54.88 -3.83 -28.33
N ASP A 346 -55.77 -4.23 -27.43
CA ASP A 346 -55.86 -5.58 -26.86
C ASP A 346 -57.18 -6.25 -27.30
N PRO A 347 -57.16 -7.44 -27.96
CA PRO A 347 -55.99 -8.21 -28.37
C PRO A 347 -55.23 -7.58 -29.55
N VAL A 348 -53.90 -7.77 -29.54
CA VAL A 348 -52.98 -7.27 -30.57
C VAL A 348 -53.29 -7.90 -31.94
N PRO A 349 -53.28 -7.12 -33.05
CA PRO A 349 -53.50 -7.65 -34.40
C PRO A 349 -52.52 -8.80 -34.75
N PRO A 350 -53.00 -9.95 -35.28
CA PRO A 350 -52.15 -11.13 -35.48
C PRO A 350 -50.95 -10.90 -36.40
N GLU A 351 -51.09 -9.98 -37.36
CA GLU A 351 -50.08 -9.58 -38.34
C GLU A 351 -48.94 -8.75 -37.73
N LEU A 352 -49.15 -8.07 -36.60
CA LEU A 352 -48.09 -7.39 -35.83
C LEU A 352 -47.35 -8.35 -34.88
N THR A 353 -47.68 -9.64 -34.92
CA THR A 353 -47.04 -10.66 -34.10
C THR A 353 -46.40 -11.71 -35.00
N ARG A 354 -45.31 -12.32 -34.57
CA ARG A 354 -44.64 -13.42 -35.26
C ARG A 354 -44.62 -14.69 -34.40
N PRO A 355 -44.56 -15.90 -34.99
CA PRO A 355 -44.30 -17.12 -34.25
C PRO A 355 -43.07 -16.92 -33.37
N LYS A 356 -43.19 -17.27 -32.08
CA LYS A 356 -42.12 -17.06 -31.10
C LYS A 356 -40.95 -18.04 -31.29
N TRP A 357 -41.19 -19.12 -32.02
CA TRP A 357 -40.28 -20.23 -32.27
C TRP A 357 -40.36 -20.67 -33.74
N ASP A 358 -39.30 -21.29 -34.24
CA ASP A 358 -39.31 -21.99 -35.53
C ASP A 358 -40.26 -23.20 -35.46
N ALA A 359 -41.32 -23.15 -36.26
CA ALA A 359 -42.42 -24.11 -36.20
C ALA A 359 -41.99 -25.55 -36.57
N GLU A 360 -41.10 -25.72 -37.53
CA GLU A 360 -40.71 -27.05 -38.03
C GLU A 360 -39.77 -27.75 -37.05
N MET A 361 -38.81 -26.99 -36.51
CA MET A 361 -37.92 -27.41 -35.42
C MET A 361 -38.71 -27.77 -34.15
N LEU A 362 -39.69 -26.94 -33.76
CA LEU A 362 -40.49 -27.14 -32.56
C LEU A 362 -41.39 -28.39 -32.64
N VAL A 363 -42.09 -28.59 -33.77
CA VAL A 363 -42.96 -29.78 -34.00
C VAL A 363 -42.18 -31.07 -33.83
N ARG A 364 -40.99 -31.14 -34.45
CA ARG A 364 -40.12 -32.31 -34.39
C ARG A 364 -39.67 -32.60 -32.96
N GLN A 365 -39.28 -31.58 -32.21
CA GLN A 365 -38.79 -31.71 -30.84
C GLN A 365 -39.88 -32.20 -29.86
N VAL A 366 -41.10 -31.65 -29.94
CA VAL A 366 -42.19 -32.00 -29.02
C VAL A 366 -42.77 -33.39 -29.29
N ARG A 367 -42.94 -33.76 -30.57
CA ARG A 367 -43.42 -35.12 -30.94
C ARG A 367 -42.43 -36.21 -30.53
N ALA A 368 -41.11 -35.95 -30.58
CA ALA A 368 -40.09 -36.88 -30.12
C ALA A 368 -40.15 -37.16 -28.60
N LEU A 369 -40.78 -36.28 -27.82
CA LEU A 369 -41.02 -36.43 -26.39
C LEU A 369 -42.41 -37.01 -26.06
N GLY A 370 -43.18 -37.44 -27.07
CA GLY A 370 -44.52 -37.99 -26.90
C GLY A 370 -45.60 -36.93 -26.60
N GLY A 371 -45.28 -35.64 -26.73
CA GLY A 371 -46.21 -34.53 -26.49
C GLY A 371 -46.94 -34.05 -27.74
N ASP A 372 -48.01 -33.28 -27.54
CA ASP A 372 -48.70 -32.54 -28.61
C ASP A 372 -48.03 -31.17 -28.83
N PRO A 373 -47.49 -30.86 -30.02
CA PRO A 373 -46.90 -29.55 -30.33
C PRO A 373 -47.93 -28.43 -30.50
N THR A 374 -49.21 -28.74 -30.66
CA THR A 374 -50.26 -27.78 -31.07
C THR A 374 -50.34 -26.53 -30.16
N PRO A 375 -50.27 -26.62 -28.82
CA PRO A 375 -50.33 -25.44 -27.95
C PRO A 375 -49.13 -24.48 -28.11
N ALA A 376 -47.93 -25.01 -28.38
CA ALA A 376 -46.70 -24.20 -28.43
C ALA A 376 -46.51 -23.48 -29.77
N LEU A 377 -47.15 -23.98 -30.85
CA LEU A 377 -47.21 -23.32 -32.16
C LEU A 377 -48.13 -22.10 -32.20
N LEU A 378 -49.01 -21.96 -31.21
CA LEU A 378 -49.94 -20.84 -31.09
C LEU A 378 -49.35 -19.65 -30.30
N ASP A 379 -48.17 -19.81 -29.68
CA ASP A 379 -47.46 -18.76 -28.93
C ASP A 379 -46.73 -17.80 -29.88
N ARG A 380 -47.16 -16.53 -29.88
CA ARG A 380 -46.65 -15.46 -30.76
C ARG A 380 -46.10 -14.29 -29.95
N ALA A 381 -45.05 -13.65 -30.46
CA ALA A 381 -44.43 -12.47 -29.87
C ALA A 381 -44.67 -11.24 -30.74
N LEU A 382 -44.76 -10.06 -30.11
CA LEU A 382 -44.90 -8.78 -30.81
C LEU A 382 -43.64 -8.49 -31.66
N ASP A 383 -43.84 -8.10 -32.92
CA ASP A 383 -42.77 -7.60 -33.78
C ASP A 383 -42.69 -6.08 -33.62
N LEU A 384 -41.63 -5.60 -32.93
CA LEU A 384 -41.54 -4.21 -32.49
C LEU A 384 -41.40 -3.21 -33.62
N ASP A 385 -40.74 -3.59 -34.72
CA ASP A 385 -40.58 -2.73 -35.89
C ASP A 385 -41.94 -2.56 -36.59
N GLN A 386 -42.63 -3.67 -36.88
CA GLN A 386 -43.96 -3.62 -37.51
C GLN A 386 -45.00 -2.94 -36.60
N ALA A 387 -44.93 -3.12 -35.28
CA ALA A 387 -45.81 -2.46 -34.34
C ALA A 387 -45.54 -0.96 -34.19
N ALA A 388 -44.28 -0.52 -34.24
CA ALA A 388 -43.92 0.89 -34.29
C ALA A 388 -44.43 1.55 -35.58
N ASP A 389 -44.12 0.95 -36.73
CA ASP A 389 -44.55 1.44 -38.05
C ASP A 389 -46.07 1.52 -38.15
N TRP A 390 -46.79 0.53 -37.61
CA TRP A 390 -48.25 0.53 -37.57
C TRP A 390 -48.83 1.67 -36.72
N LEU A 391 -48.28 1.92 -35.53
CA LEU A 391 -48.69 3.03 -34.66
C LEU A 391 -48.38 4.41 -35.26
N ILE A 392 -47.27 4.54 -35.99
CA ILE A 392 -46.88 5.76 -36.70
C ILE A 392 -47.84 6.01 -37.87
N ALA A 393 -48.08 5.00 -38.70
CA ALA A 393 -48.89 5.13 -39.91
C ALA A 393 -50.40 5.28 -39.64
N HIS A 394 -50.96 4.54 -38.68
CA HIS A 394 -52.41 4.45 -38.45
C HIS A 394 -52.91 5.22 -37.23
N HIS A 395 -52.04 5.47 -36.24
CA HIS A 395 -52.39 6.20 -35.02
C HIS A 395 -51.62 7.53 -34.85
N HIS A 396 -50.79 7.90 -35.83
CA HIS A 396 -50.02 9.15 -35.89
C HIS A 396 -49.19 9.45 -34.62
N VAL A 397 -48.74 8.40 -33.93
CA VAL A 397 -47.90 8.55 -32.74
C VAL A 397 -46.49 9.01 -33.17
N PRO A 398 -45.94 10.10 -32.61
CA PRO A 398 -44.61 10.58 -32.99
C PRO A 398 -43.53 9.52 -32.72
N ALA A 399 -42.67 9.26 -33.70
CA ALA A 399 -41.60 8.25 -33.59
C ALA A 399 -40.67 8.50 -32.38
N GLU A 400 -40.37 9.77 -32.08
CA GLU A 400 -39.60 10.20 -30.90
C GLU A 400 -40.23 9.78 -29.56
N SER A 401 -41.55 9.55 -29.52
CA SER A 401 -42.30 9.08 -28.34
C SER A 401 -42.52 7.57 -28.29
N LEU A 402 -42.08 6.87 -29.35
CA LEU A 402 -42.01 5.40 -29.47
C LEU A 402 -40.56 4.91 -29.46
N GLN A 403 -39.58 5.81 -29.51
CA GLN A 403 -38.16 5.53 -29.41
C GLN A 403 -37.64 6.00 -28.05
N ARG A 404 -36.54 5.38 -27.63
CA ARG A 404 -35.68 5.88 -26.55
C ARG A 404 -34.27 6.08 -27.11
N ILE A 405 -33.57 7.08 -26.60
CA ILE A 405 -32.20 7.36 -27.03
C ILE A 405 -31.22 6.75 -26.03
N GLU A 406 -30.40 5.83 -26.52
CA GLU A 406 -29.31 5.13 -25.82
C GLU A 406 -27.94 5.73 -26.20
N TYR A 407 -26.85 5.25 -25.58
CA TYR A 407 -25.48 5.71 -25.83
C TYR A 407 -24.44 4.56 -25.83
N THR A 408 -23.56 4.49 -26.83
CA THR A 408 -22.71 3.32 -27.15
C THR A 408 -21.21 3.53 -26.89
N VAL A 409 -20.75 3.02 -25.75
CA VAL A 409 -19.37 3.16 -25.24
C VAL A 409 -18.46 2.02 -25.74
N ALA A 410 -17.63 2.25 -26.77
CA ALA A 410 -17.13 1.15 -27.64
C ALA A 410 -15.60 1.04 -27.90
N VAL A 411 -14.73 1.31 -26.92
CA VAL A 411 -13.32 0.86 -26.91
C VAL A 411 -13.04 0.47 -25.45
N SER A 412 -12.12 -0.45 -25.20
CA SER A 412 -12.32 -1.77 -25.74
C SER A 412 -12.95 -2.64 -24.67
N ARG A 413 -13.42 -3.82 -25.08
CA ARG A 413 -13.71 -4.88 -24.12
C ARG A 413 -12.36 -5.36 -23.56
N ARG A 414 -12.21 -5.04 -22.28
CA ARG A 414 -11.05 -5.16 -21.41
C ARG A 414 -10.54 -6.64 -21.37
N LYS A 415 -9.23 -6.87 -21.26
CA LYS A 415 -8.48 -8.14 -21.47
C LYS A 415 -7.09 -8.12 -20.77
N PRO A 416 -7.03 -7.87 -19.45
CA PRO A 416 -5.98 -7.15 -18.70
C PRO A 416 -4.99 -6.19 -19.41
N ASP A 417 -5.37 -5.05 -19.99
CA ASP A 417 -6.68 -4.77 -20.60
C ASP A 417 -6.58 -4.63 -22.13
N GLN A 418 -5.95 -5.67 -22.67
CA GLN A 418 -5.16 -5.76 -23.89
C GLN A 418 -3.82 -5.05 -23.59
N VAL A 419 -2.72 -5.78 -23.31
CA VAL A 419 -1.35 -5.26 -22.97
C VAL A 419 -0.65 -4.60 -24.18
N LEU A 420 -1.48 -3.99 -25.02
CA LEU A 420 -1.45 -4.06 -26.46
C LEU A 420 -2.53 -3.13 -27.04
N THR A 421 -3.80 -3.29 -26.61
CA THR A 421 -5.11 -2.81 -27.17
C THR A 421 -5.29 -2.90 -28.68
N GLU A 422 -4.30 -2.40 -29.39
CA GLU A 422 -4.13 -2.24 -30.81
C GLU A 422 -2.62 -2.53 -31.07
N PRO A 423 -2.24 -3.82 -31.16
CA PRO A 423 -2.44 -4.56 -32.42
C PRO A 423 -3.82 -5.21 -32.58
N VAL A 424 -4.54 -5.34 -31.46
CA VAL A 424 -5.78 -6.10 -31.30
C VAL A 424 -7.04 -5.45 -31.94
N ARG A 425 -6.96 -4.26 -32.56
CA ARG A 425 -7.87 -3.86 -33.67
C ARG A 425 -7.20 -3.58 -35.02
N ASP A 426 -5.87 -3.51 -35.11
CA ASP A 426 -5.22 -3.26 -36.40
C ASP A 426 -5.09 -4.53 -37.25
N ALA A 427 -5.03 -5.71 -36.60
CA ALA A 427 -5.39 -6.96 -37.26
C ALA A 427 -6.90 -7.03 -37.60
N ALA A 428 -7.77 -6.44 -36.78
CA ALA A 428 -9.22 -6.39 -37.04
C ALA A 428 -9.60 -5.49 -38.23
N ARG A 429 -8.62 -4.84 -38.89
CA ARG A 429 -8.79 -4.14 -40.18
C ARG A 429 -8.05 -4.77 -41.36
N THR A 430 -7.00 -5.58 -41.15
CA THR A 430 -6.26 -6.20 -42.27
C THR A 430 -7.16 -7.06 -43.17
N ALA A 431 -8.22 -7.66 -42.61
CA ALA A 431 -9.19 -8.47 -43.34
C ALA A 431 -10.34 -7.66 -43.99
N ALA A 432 -10.49 -6.37 -43.72
CA ALA A 432 -11.59 -5.54 -44.21
C ALA A 432 -11.25 -4.73 -45.47
N HIS A 433 -9.96 -4.50 -45.76
CA HIS A 433 -9.51 -3.65 -46.89
C HIS A 433 -8.84 -4.40 -48.04
N ALA A 434 -9.04 -5.73 -48.13
CA ALA A 434 -8.99 -6.42 -49.42
C ALA A 434 -10.19 -6.04 -50.32
N PHE A 435 -11.16 -5.29 -49.80
CA PHE A 435 -12.28 -4.73 -50.56
C PHE A 435 -11.81 -3.57 -51.44
N ALA A 436 -11.48 -3.99 -52.66
CA ALA A 436 -11.03 -3.26 -53.81
C ALA A 436 -11.81 -1.95 -54.10
N ALA A 437 -10.99 -0.95 -54.47
CA ALA A 437 -11.07 -0.09 -55.65
C ALA A 437 -12.36 0.73 -55.97
N PRO A 438 -12.20 1.98 -56.44
CA PRO A 438 -13.29 2.78 -56.99
C PRO A 438 -13.60 2.43 -58.46
N GLY A 439 -14.89 2.43 -58.81
CA GLY A 439 -15.39 2.37 -60.19
C GLY A 439 -15.45 0.97 -60.81
N PRO A 440 -16.08 0.81 -62.00
CA PRO A 440 -16.56 1.88 -62.89
C PRO A 440 -17.86 2.58 -62.44
#